data_AF-A0ABC8E6Q5-F1
#
_entry.id   AF-A0ABC8E6Q5-F1
#
_cell.length_a   1.000
_cell.length_b   1.000
_cell.length_c   1.000
_cell.angle_alpha   90.00
_cell.angle_beta   90.00
_cell.angle_gamma   90.00
#
_symmetry.space_group_name_H-M   'P 1'
#
loop_
_entity.id
_entity.type
_entity.pdbx_description
1 polymer ?
#
loop_
_entity_poly.entity_id
_entity_poly.type
_entity_poly.pdbx_seq_one_letter_code
_entity_poly.pdbx_strand_id
1 'polypeptide(L)' 'MKCGKKMPLVFIASCLINGCVIKTQAPGVLFCDAANPIYVSREDFMTEETERQLLIHNTIGERLCEWGHLN' A
#
# COMPACT_ATOMS: atom_id res chain seq x y z
N MET A 1 46.27 29.00 12.67
CA MET A 1 45.07 29.00 11.81
C MET A 1 43.86 29.36 12.69
N LYS A 2 43.31 30.57 12.57
CA LYS A 2 42.15 31.00 13.39
C LYS A 2 40.88 30.54 12.67
N CYS A 3 40.25 29.48 13.16
CA CYS A 3 38.97 29.01 12.68
C CYS A 3 37.90 30.05 13.05
N GLY A 4 37.40 30.79 12.05
CA GLY A 4 36.42 31.83 12.23
C GLY A 4 35.09 31.24 12.70
N LYS A 5 34.67 31.62 13.92
CA LYS A 5 33.40 31.29 14.60
C LYS A 5 32.11 31.55 13.80
N LYS A 6 32.20 32.08 12.57
CA LYS A 6 31.06 32.48 11.72
C LYS A 6 30.71 31.44 10.64
N MET A 7 31.54 30.42 10.45
CA MET A 7 31.33 29.37 9.44
C MET A 7 30.39 28.20 9.82
N PRO A 8 29.94 27.97 11.07
CA PRO A 8 29.00 26.86 11.32
C PRO A 8 27.53 27.23 11.03
N LEU A 9 27.19 28.54 11.01
CA LEU A 9 25.81 29.00 10.85
C LEU A 9 25.28 28.76 9.42
N VAL A 10 26.16 28.90 8.42
CA VAL A 10 25.79 28.79 7.00
C VAL A 10 25.48 27.34 6.59
N PHE A 11 26.13 26.35 7.21
CA PHE A 11 25.91 24.93 6.91
C PHE A 11 24.60 24.37 7.47
N ILE A 12 24.12 24.90 8.60
CA ILE A 12 22.86 24.44 9.21
C ILE A 12 21.65 24.94 8.40
N ALA A 13 21.76 26.10 7.75
CA ALA A 13 20.71 26.67 6.91
C ALA A 13 20.46 25.89 5.60
N SER A 14 21.50 25.24 5.04
CA SER A 14 21.36 24.47 3.78
C SER A 14 20.60 23.16 3.92
N CYS A 15 20.45 22.62 5.14
CA CYS A 15 19.70 21.39 5.37
C CYS A 15 18.18 21.61 5.39
N LEU A 16 17.71 22.85 5.56
CA LEU A 16 16.28 23.17 5.64
C LEU A 16 15.62 23.38 4.27
N ILE A 17 16.40 23.44 3.19
CA ILE A 17 15.92 23.74 1.83
C ILE A 17 15.72 22.47 0.98
N ASN A 18 16.31 21.34 1.40
CA ASN A 18 16.00 20.04 0.81
C ASN A 18 14.71 19.49 1.42
N GLY A 19 13.60 20.21 1.18
CA GLY A 19 12.27 19.68 1.41
C GLY A 19 12.14 18.41 0.59
N CYS A 20 12.18 17.25 1.26
CA CYS A 20 11.91 15.99 0.63
C CYS A 20 10.46 16.06 0.13
N VAL A 21 10.28 16.20 -1.19
CA VAL A 21 8.99 15.96 -1.84
C VAL A 21 8.72 14.48 -1.65
N ILE A 22 8.11 14.14 -0.51
CA ILE A 22 7.35 12.91 -0.36
C ILE A 22 6.10 13.17 -1.18
N LYS A 23 6.19 13.05 -2.50
CA LYS A 23 5.01 12.79 -3.30
C LYS A 23 4.50 11.46 -2.78
N THR A 24 3.52 11.51 -1.87
CA THR A 24 2.61 10.39 -1.68
C THR A 24 2.09 10.10 -3.07
N GLN A 25 2.58 9.00 -3.66
CA GLN A 25 2.08 8.48 -4.93
C GLN A 25 0.56 8.59 -4.83
N ALA A 26 -0.06 9.35 -5.76
CA ALA A 26 -1.51 9.56 -5.73
C ALA A 26 -2.14 8.18 -5.49
N PRO A 27 -3.02 8.03 -4.48
CA PRO A 27 -3.45 6.72 -4.05
C PRO A 27 -3.97 6.00 -5.28
N GLY A 28 -3.16 5.08 -5.81
CA GLY A 28 -3.59 4.21 -6.87
C GLY A 28 -4.78 3.43 -6.33
N VAL A 29 -5.64 2.96 -7.22
CA VAL A 29 -6.76 2.09 -6.80
C VAL A 29 -6.16 0.96 -5.96
N LEU A 30 -6.47 0.93 -4.66
CA LEU A 30 -5.92 -0.08 -3.78
C LEU A 30 -6.60 -1.41 -4.12
N PHE A 31 -5.96 -2.53 -3.76
CA PHE A 31 -6.52 -3.85 -4.04
C PHE A 31 -7.98 -3.98 -3.54
N CYS A 32 -8.25 -3.52 -2.33
CA CYS A 32 -9.59 -3.57 -1.74
C CYS A 32 -10.62 -2.65 -2.42
N ASP A 33 -10.17 -1.62 -3.14
CA ASP A 33 -11.06 -0.72 -3.90
C ASP A 33 -11.40 -1.30 -5.28
N ALA A 34 -10.52 -2.15 -5.83
CA ALA A 34 -10.63 -2.71 -7.17
C ALA A 34 -11.22 -4.13 -7.20
N ALA A 35 -11.19 -4.85 -6.08
CA ALA A 35 -11.61 -6.25 -5.98
C ALA A 35 -12.76 -6.43 -4.98
N ASN A 36 -13.50 -7.53 -5.14
CA ASN A 36 -14.63 -7.91 -4.28
C ASN A 36 -14.59 -9.43 -4.04
N PRO A 37 -15.17 -9.93 -2.94
CA PRO A 37 -15.24 -11.37 -2.71
C PRO A 37 -15.99 -12.06 -3.85
N ILE A 38 -15.42 -13.18 -4.31
CA ILE A 38 -15.96 -13.94 -5.43
C ILE A 38 -16.79 -15.11 -4.89
N TYR A 39 -18.07 -15.15 -5.23
CA TYR A 39 -19.01 -16.20 -4.81
C TYR A 39 -19.20 -17.23 -5.92
N VAL A 40 -19.08 -18.49 -5.57
CA VAL A 40 -19.21 -19.64 -6.49
C VAL A 40 -20.62 -20.19 -6.45
N SER A 41 -21.23 -20.42 -7.61
CA SER A 41 -22.49 -21.15 -7.72
C SER A 41 -22.27 -22.65 -7.84
N ARG A 42 -23.30 -23.45 -7.57
CA ARG A 42 -23.23 -24.91 -7.73
C ARG A 42 -23.06 -25.34 -9.18
N GLU A 43 -23.42 -24.48 -10.12
CA GLU A 43 -23.30 -24.77 -11.56
C GLU A 43 -21.93 -24.40 -12.14
N ASP A 44 -21.06 -23.76 -11.34
CA ASP A 44 -19.72 -23.37 -11.79
C ASP A 44 -18.79 -24.60 -11.82
N PHE A 45 -18.25 -24.89 -13.00
CA PHE A 45 -17.21 -25.91 -13.16
C PHE A 45 -15.84 -25.25 -13.18
N MET A 46 -15.00 -25.62 -12.22
CA MET A 46 -13.65 -25.07 -12.07
C MET A 46 -12.62 -26.20 -12.01
N THR A 47 -11.38 -25.84 -12.31
CA THR A 47 -10.24 -26.73 -12.03
C THR A 47 -9.83 -26.59 -10.57
N GLU A 48 -9.21 -27.62 -9.99
CA GLU A 48 -8.68 -27.59 -8.62
C GLU A 48 -7.76 -26.38 -8.38
N GLU A 49 -6.94 -26.00 -9.37
CA GLU A 49 -6.06 -24.85 -9.26
C GLU A 49 -6.83 -23.53 -9.20
N THR A 50 -7.93 -23.41 -9.95
CA THR A 50 -8.81 -22.24 -9.88
C THR A 50 -9.50 -22.14 -8.52
N GLU A 51 -9.99 -23.25 -7.98
CA GLU A 51 -10.59 -23.31 -6.64
C GLU A 51 -9.60 -22.87 -5.56
N ARG A 52 -8.35 -23.36 -5.64
CA ARG A 52 -7.27 -22.97 -4.73
C ARG A 52 -6.98 -21.47 -4.80
N GLN A 53 -6.89 -20.91 -6.00
CA GLN A 53 -6.64 -19.48 -6.19
C GLN A 53 -7.79 -18.63 -5.66
N LEU A 54 -9.03 -19.07 -5.89
CA LEU A 54 -10.22 -18.41 -5.39
C LEU A 54 -10.25 -18.35 -3.86
N LEU A 55 -9.96 -19.49 -3.21
CA LEU A 55 -9.88 -19.57 -1.77
C LEU A 55 -8.83 -18.59 -1.22
N ILE A 56 -7.66 -18.52 -1.86
CA ILE A 56 -6.59 -17.59 -1.47
C ILE A 56 -7.04 -16.14 -1.63
N HIS A 57 -7.64 -15.79 -2.77
CA HIS A 57 -8.15 -14.45 -3.04
C HIS A 57 -9.13 -13.99 -1.96
N ASN A 58 -10.14 -14.81 -1.66
CA ASN A 58 -11.17 -14.46 -0.67
C ASN A 58 -10.62 -14.46 0.76
N THR A 59 -9.71 -15.37 1.12
CA THR A 59 -9.08 -15.39 2.45
C THR A 59 -8.19 -14.16 2.68
N ILE A 60 -7.44 -13.74 1.66
CA ILE A 60 -6.64 -12.51 1.73
C ILE A 60 -7.55 -11.29 1.86
N GLY A 61 -8.64 -11.25 1.07
CA GLY A 61 -9.62 -10.17 1.14
C GLY A 61 -10.38 -10.10 2.46
N GLU A 62 -10.72 -11.22 3.08
CA GLU A 62 -11.28 -11.24 4.44
C GLU A 62 -10.31 -10.62 5.46
N ARG A 63 -9.03 -10.97 5.38
CA ARG A 63 -7.99 -10.49 6.33
C ARG A 63 -7.59 -9.04 6.13
N LEU A 64 -7.53 -8.56 4.88
CA LEU A 64 -6.98 -7.24 4.53
C LEU A 64 -8.06 -6.21 4.19
N CYS A 65 -9.21 -6.66 3.69
CA CYS A 65 -10.28 -5.81 3.16
C CYS A 65 -11.61 -6.01 3.91
N GLU A 66 -11.62 -6.80 5.00
CA GLU A 66 -12.79 -7.07 5.84
C GLU A 66 -13.98 -7.65 5.06
N TRP A 67 -13.72 -8.32 3.94
CA TRP A 67 -14.75 -8.96 3.13
C TRP A 67 -15.47 -10.06 3.92
N GLY A 68 -16.79 -10.08 3.83
CA GLY A 68 -17.62 -11.10 4.52
C GLY A 68 -17.97 -10.76 5.97
N HIS A 69 -17.42 -9.68 6.54
CA HIS A 69 -17.95 -9.09 7.78
C HIS A 69 -19.23 -8.31 7.45
N LEU A 70 -20.35 -9.03 7.36
CA LEU A 70 -21.68 -8.41 7.29
C LEU A 70 -21.96 -7.76 8.64
N ASN A 71 -22.02 -6.42 8.68
CA ASN A 71 -22.72 -5.67 9.73
C ASN A 71 -24.23 -5.72 9.49
#